data_AF-A0A7C3SU45-F1
#
_entry.id   AF-A0A7C3SU45-F1
#
_cell.length_a   1.000
_cell.length_b   1.000
_cell.length_c   1.000
_cell.angle_alpha   90.00
_cell.angle_beta   90.00
_cell.angle_gamma   90.00
#
_symmetry.space_group_name_H-M   'P 1'
#
loop_
_entity.id
_entity.type
_entity.pdbx_description
1 polymer ?
#
loop_
_entity_poly.entity_id
_entity_poly.type
_entity_poly.pdbx_seq_one_letter_code
_entity_poly.pdbx_strand_id
1 'polypeptide(L)'
;MRTVYVVTMWSGGRPAKKWKSFEYPNLLPQGTGVEFVCCETKLKVQVIGSVSVEEYESGKEDLEMGLYRELNNEKPNSKDTNSPNNIERIF
;
A
#
# COMPACT_ATOMS: atom_id res chain seq x y z
N MET A 1 1.36 -15.42 -19.96
CA MET A 1 1.51 -15.00 -18.56
C MET A 1 2.08 -13.59 -18.55
N ARG A 2 1.61 -12.70 -17.68
CA ARG A 2 2.04 -11.30 -17.63
C ARG A 2 2.71 -11.02 -16.29
N THR A 3 3.82 -10.29 -16.28
CA THR A 3 4.46 -9.83 -15.05
C THR A 3 3.65 -8.71 -14.40
N VAL A 4 3.52 -8.74 -13.08
CA VAL A 4 2.89 -7.70 -12.27
C VAL A 4 3.87 -7.28 -11.18
N TYR A 5 4.03 -5.97 -11.03
CA TYR A 5 4.85 -5.36 -9.99
C TYR A 5 3.94 -4.85 -8.88
N VAL A 6 4.15 -5.33 -7.67
CA VAL A 6 3.48 -4.81 -6.47
C VAL A 6 4.41 -3.79 -5.83
N VAL A 7 3.95 -2.55 -5.75
CA VAL A 7 4.67 -1.44 -5.11
C VAL A 7 4.08 -1.25 -3.73
N THR A 8 4.87 -1.44 -2.68
CA THR A 8 4.44 -1.28 -1.28
C THR A 8 5.13 -0.07 -0.66
N MET A 9 4.34 0.92 -0.20
CA MET A 9 4.82 2.00 0.65
C MET A 9 4.73 1.58 2.11
N TRP A 10 5.83 1.79 2.85
CA TRP A 10 5.97 1.42 4.25
C TRP A 10 5.91 2.66 5.15
N SER A 11 5.25 2.51 6.30
CA SER A 11 5.23 3.53 7.36
C SER A 11 5.29 2.84 8.72
N GLY A 12 6.23 3.24 9.58
CA GLY A 12 6.38 2.66 10.93
C GLY A 12 6.58 1.14 10.95
N GLY A 13 7.27 0.58 9.94
CA GLY A 13 7.52 -0.87 9.84
C GLY A 13 6.33 -1.69 9.35
N ARG A 14 5.25 -1.06 8.90
CA ARG A 14 4.04 -1.74 8.37
C ARG A 14 3.72 -1.27 6.95
N PRO A 15 3.12 -2.12 6.10
CA PRO A 15 2.69 -1.72 4.76
C PRO A 15 1.52 -0.74 4.88
N ALA A 16 1.74 0.50 4.45
CA ALA A 16 0.74 1.58 4.53
C ALA A 16 -0.16 1.61 3.30
N LYS A 17 0.40 1.38 2.11
CA LYS A 17 -0.35 1.33 0.85
C LYS A 17 0.35 0.46 -0.17
N LYS A 18 -0.44 -0.28 -0.97
CA LYS A 18 0.06 -1.10 -2.07
C LYS A 18 -0.59 -0.68 -3.37
N TRP A 19 0.17 -0.75 -4.46
CA TRP A 19 -0.32 -0.57 -5.82
C TRP A 19 0.20 -1.69 -6.70
N LYS A 20 -0.46 -1.86 -7.85
CA LYS A 20 0.00 -2.73 -8.92
C LYS A 20 0.45 -1.89 -10.11
N SER A 21 1.51 -2.33 -10.77
CA SER A 21 1.90 -1.85 -12.09
C SER A 21 2.23 -3.03 -13.00
N PHE A 22 2.13 -2.83 -14.31
CA PHE A 22 2.54 -3.83 -15.29
C PHE A 22 3.96 -3.59 -15.80
N GLU A 23 4.55 -2.46 -15.42
CA GLU A 23 5.90 -2.06 -15.78
C GLU A 23 6.68 -1.83 -14.48
N TYR A 24 7.99 -2.04 -14.54
CA TYR A 24 8.86 -1.80 -13.40
C TYR A 24 8.84 -0.30 -13.05
N PRO A 25 8.67 0.09 -11.77
CA PRO A 25 8.68 1.50 -11.37
C PRO A 25 10.02 2.17 -11.67
N ASN A 26 9.97 3.40 -12.17
CA ASN A 26 11.18 4.19 -12.39
C ASN A 26 11.56 4.91 -11.10
N LEU A 27 12.85 5.00 -10.80
CA LEU A 27 13.34 5.83 -9.70
C LEU A 27 13.10 7.31 -10.01
N LEU A 28 12.64 8.05 -9.01
CA LEU A 28 12.54 9.51 -9.12
C LEU A 28 13.95 10.14 -9.16
N PRO A 29 14.13 11.31 -9.79
CA PRO A 29 15.45 11.95 -9.94
C PRO A 29 16.19 12.19 -8.62
N GLN A 30 15.46 12.50 -7.55
CA GLN A 30 16.02 12.67 -6.20
C GLN A 30 16.44 11.36 -5.51
N GLY A 31 16.14 10.19 -6.10
CA GLY A 31 16.48 8.88 -5.55
C GLY A 31 15.68 8.43 -4.32
N THR A 32 14.77 9.26 -3.80
CA THR A 32 14.00 8.99 -2.58
C THR A 32 12.60 8.40 -2.85
N GLY A 33 12.36 7.87 -4.04
CA GLY A 33 11.03 7.38 -4.39
C GLY A 33 10.94 6.81 -5.81
N VAL A 34 9.74 6.39 -6.17
CA VAL A 34 9.45 5.76 -7.46
C VAL A 34 8.26 6.40 -8.15
N GLU A 35 8.23 6.31 -9.46
CA GLU A 35 7.08 6.62 -10.31
C GLU A 35 6.66 5.45 -11.17
N PHE A 36 5.35 5.25 -11.30
CA PHE A 36 4.77 4.15 -12.08
C PHE A 36 3.34 4.48 -12.50
N VAL A 37 2.78 3.70 -13.43
CA VAL A 37 1.36 3.77 -13.78
C VAL A 37 0.60 2.72 -12.99
N CYS A 38 -0.43 3.12 -12.25
CA CYS A 38 -1.24 2.20 -11.46
C CYS A 38 -2.18 1.39 -12.36
N CYS A 39 -2.20 0.07 -12.19
CA CYS A 39 -3.07 -0.82 -12.96
C CYS A 39 -4.56 -0.52 -12.78
N GLU A 40 -4.98 -0.15 -11.57
CA GLU A 40 -6.40 0.07 -11.23
C GLU A 40 -6.88 1.43 -11.74
N THR A 41 -6.19 2.50 -11.36
CA THR A 41 -6.62 3.87 -11.65
C THR A 41 -6.17 4.38 -13.02
N LYS A 42 -5.19 3.71 -13.65
CA LYS A 42 -4.50 4.14 -14.88
C LYS A 42 -3.81 5.50 -14.76
N LEU A 43 -3.66 6.02 -13.54
CA LEU A 43 -2.97 7.28 -13.28
C LEU A 43 -1.48 7.04 -13.03
N LYS A 44 -0.67 8.02 -13.41
CA LYS A 44 0.72 8.09 -12.98
C LYS A 44 0.76 8.43 -11.49
N VAL A 45 1.46 7.61 -10.72
CA VAL A 45 1.64 7.76 -9.28
C VAL A 45 3.11 8.00 -9.01
N GLN A 46 3.41 8.99 -8.16
CA GLN A 46 4.73 9.19 -7.58
C GLN A 46 4.64 8.94 -6.08
N VAL A 47 5.54 8.10 -5.57
CA VAL A 47 5.62 7.76 -4.16
C VAL A 47 7.01 8.11 -3.65
N ILE A 48 7.08 8.91 -2.60
CA ILE A 48 8.32 9.34 -1.96
C ILE A 48 8.37 8.71 -0.57
N GLY A 49 9.50 8.10 -0.22
CA GLY A 49 9.73 7.46 1.09
C GLY A 49 10.16 6.00 0.97
N SER A 50 9.95 5.24 2.06
CA SER A 50 10.32 3.82 2.13
C SER A 50 9.38 2.97 1.27
N VAL A 51 9.90 2.44 0.17
CA VAL A 51 9.14 1.66 -0.81
C VAL A 51 9.85 0.33 -1.08
N SER A 52 9.08 -0.76 -1.19
CA SER A 52 9.54 -2.01 -1.80
C SER A 52 8.79 -2.26 -3.11
N VAL A 53 9.44 -2.98 -4.02
CA VAL A 53 8.87 -3.41 -5.29
C VAL A 53 9.08 -4.91 -5.42
N GLU A 54 7.99 -5.65 -5.55
CA GLU A 54 7.98 -7.11 -5.66
C GLU A 54 7.47 -7.51 -7.05
N GLU A 55 8.18 -8.42 -7.73
CA GLU A 55 7.82 -8.94 -9.06
C GLU A 55 7.08 -10.27 -8.95
N TYR A 56 5.94 -10.37 -9.67
CA TYR A 56 5.07 -11.54 -9.68
C TYR A 56 4.70 -11.97 -11.10
N GLU A 57 4.47 -13.27 -11.28
CA GLU A 57 3.85 -13.82 -12.49
C GLU A 57 2.32 -13.91 -12.31
N SER A 58 1.57 -13.31 -13.25
CA SER A 58 0.10 -13.28 -13.24
C SER A 58 -0.47 -14.71 -13.17
N GLY A 59 -1.18 -15.01 -12.08
CA GLY A 59 -1.72 -16.34 -11.73
C GLY A 59 -1.23 -16.85 -10.37
N LYS A 60 -0.05 -16.42 -9.91
CA LYS A 60 0.46 -16.67 -8.54
C LYS A 60 0.13 -15.54 -7.56
N GLU A 61 -0.19 -14.36 -8.10
CA GLU A 61 -0.47 -13.12 -7.38
C GLU A 61 -1.71 -13.19 -6.46
N ASP A 62 -2.81 -13.80 -6.90
CA ASP A 62 -4.08 -13.81 -6.16
C ASP A 62 -3.98 -14.56 -4.82
N LEU A 63 -3.07 -15.54 -4.74
CA LEU A 63 -2.87 -16.36 -3.53
C LEU A 63 -2.15 -15.59 -2.42
N GLU A 64 -1.12 -14.81 -2.78
CA GLU A 64 -0.29 -14.09 -1.78
C GLU A 64 -0.92 -12.78 -1.30
N MET A 65 -1.68 -12.07 -2.15
CA MET A 65 -2.40 -10.88 -1.68
C MET A 65 -3.66 -11.19 -0.88
N GLY A 66 -4.28 -12.36 -1.08
CA GLY A 66 -5.37 -12.84 -0.23
C GLY A 66 -4.93 -12.90 1.25
N LEU A 67 -3.77 -13.49 1.49
CA LEU A 67 -3.15 -13.62 2.83
C LEU A 67 -2.92 -12.26 3.51
N TYR A 68 -2.46 -11.23 2.77
CA TYR A 68 -2.27 -9.89 3.36
C TYR A 68 -3.59 -9.15 3.63
N ARG A 69 -4.63 -9.40 2.83
CA ARG A 69 -5.97 -8.84 3.07
C ARG A 69 -6.59 -9.45 4.33
N GLU A 70 -6.37 -10.73 4.57
CA GLU A 70 -6.78 -11.42 5.79
C GLU A 70 -6.02 -10.89 7.02
N LEU A 71 -4.69 -10.77 6.95
CA LEU A 71 -3.87 -10.21 8.05
C LEU A 71 -4.24 -8.77 8.44
N ASN A 72 -4.78 -7.96 7.52
CA ASN A 72 -5.24 -6.61 7.83
C ASN A 72 -6.68 -6.55 8.39
N ASN A 73 -7.45 -7.63 8.28
CA ASN A 73 -8.83 -7.71 8.77
C ASN A 73 -8.93 -8.28 10.20
N GLU A 74 -7.85 -8.81 10.75
CA GLU A 74 -7.80 -9.29 12.14
C GLU A 74 -7.48 -8.15 13.12
N LYS A 75 -8.40 -7.19 13.25
CA LYS A 75 -8.48 -6.39 14.48
C LYS A 75 -9.52 -7.06 15.41
N PRO A 76 -9.12 -7.66 16.54
CA PRO A 76 -10.06 -7.95 17.61
C PRO A 76 -10.65 -6.61 18.07
N ASN A 77 -11.95 -6.45 17.85
CA ASN A 77 -12.73 -5.32 18.30
C ASN A 77 -12.93 -5.41 19.82
N SER A 78 -11.87 -5.17 20.60
CA SER A 78 -12.02 -4.89 22.03
C SER A 78 -12.48 -3.44 22.18
N LYS A 79 -13.79 -3.22 22.05
CA LYS A 79 -14.45 -2.00 22.53
C LYS A 79 -14.52 -2.05 24.05
N ASP A 80 -13.41 -1.69 24.68
CA ASP A 80 -13.43 -1.24 26.06
C ASP A 80 -13.90 0.22 26.13
N THR A 81 -14.91 0.40 26.96
CA THR A 81 -15.34 1.60 27.70
C THR A 81 -15.64 2.92 26.97
N ASN A 82 -16.95 3.23 26.99
CA ASN A 82 -17.53 4.57 26.92
C ASN A 82 -16.73 5.61 27.72
N SER A 83 -16.30 6.67 27.05
CA SER A 83 -16.13 8.00 27.65
C SER A 83 -16.32 9.05 26.56
N PRO A 84 -17.41 9.85 26.60
CA PRO A 84 -17.58 11.00 25.74
C PRO A 84 -17.09 12.24 26.49
N ASN A 85 -15.98 12.84 26.07
CA ASN A 85 -15.63 14.23 26.41
C ASN A 85 -14.76 14.76 25.26
N ASN A 86 -15.34 15.43 24.26
CA ASN A 86 -15.81 16.82 24.30
C ASN A 86 -14.62 17.79 24.46
N ILE A 87 -13.90 18.02 23.37
CA ILE A 87 -12.99 19.17 23.24
C ILE A 87 -13.40 19.93 21.98
N GLU A 88 -13.83 21.16 22.22
CA GLU A 88 -14.51 22.08 21.32
C GLU A 88 -13.58 22.77 20.30
N ARG A 89 -14.23 23.31 19.26
CA ARG A 89 -13.65 24.10 18.16
C ARG A 89 -12.98 25.39 18.66
N ILE A 90 -11.87 25.71 18.03
CA ILE A 90 -11.08 26.93 18.19
C ILE A 90 -11.79 28.10 17.49
N PHE A 91 -12.20 29.13 18.25
CA PHE A 91 -12.26 30.54 17.86
C PHE A 91 -11.95 31.40 19.09
#